data_AF-A0A542B8S2-F1
#
_entry.id   AF-A0A542B8S2-F1
#
_cell.length_a   1.000
_cell.length_b   1.000
_cell.length_c   1.000
_cell.angle_alpha   90.00
_cell.angle_beta   90.00
_cell.angle_gamma   90.00
#
_symmetry.space_group_name_H-M   'P 1'
#
loop_
_entity.id
_entity.type
_entity.pdbx_description
1 polymer ?
#
loop_
_entity_poly.entity_id
_entity_poly.type
_entity_poly.pdbx_seq_one_letter_code
_entity_poly.pdbx_strand_id
1 'polypeptide(L)'
;MNESGVARSVSVSDGRMAIEGLSTRYVQDAARRFRLSASGLRFVGGFESRDGRLDESRRFLAEATVVDGGLRRAGREGEAGTIALTLRPLSQAGEQPRLLLMLGCRDEDGASQPFAEAFLAPAVFAALEADMLAGLAQDISLSATTSLWMREEDRGRTQGEPLDWYLGLDADGRSAQPARGFIETIEWRPRELPVAIETAPIPDPVPAPVHETEDDWPETAAEQLGKINWSFRLLLLMLAFLLIIVAMK
;
A
#
# COMPACT_ATOMS: atom_id res chain seq x y z
N MET A 1 -12.58 32.96 22.78
CA MET A 1 -13.79 32.12 22.82
C MET A 1 -13.32 30.76 23.29
N ASN A 2 -13.54 30.42 24.56
CA ASN A 2 -13.02 29.20 25.18
C ASN A 2 -13.97 28.04 24.88
N GLU A 3 -13.68 27.29 23.83
CA GLU A 3 -14.24 25.94 23.69
C GLU A 3 -13.50 25.02 24.66
N SER A 4 -13.95 25.02 25.92
CA SER A 4 -13.66 23.93 26.84
C SER A 4 -14.25 22.66 26.23
N GLY A 5 -13.43 21.94 25.47
CA GLY A 5 -13.78 20.65 24.90
C GLY A 5 -14.20 19.72 26.03
N VAL A 6 -15.50 19.49 26.16
CA VAL A 6 -16.04 18.45 27.04
C VAL A 6 -15.37 17.15 26.60
N ALA A 7 -14.63 16.51 27.51
CA ALA A 7 -14.04 15.22 27.25
C ALA A 7 -15.18 14.26 26.90
N ARG A 8 -15.21 13.79 25.64
CA ARG A 8 -16.23 12.86 25.17
C ARG A 8 -15.74 11.46 25.51
N SER A 9 -16.46 10.74 26.35
CA SER A 9 -16.11 9.35 26.63
C SER A 9 -16.34 8.48 25.40
N VAL A 10 -15.45 7.50 25.20
CA VAL A 10 -15.54 6.53 24.11
C VAL A 10 -15.84 5.17 24.72
N SER A 11 -16.91 4.53 24.25
CA SER A 11 -17.27 3.17 24.65
C SER A 11 -17.11 2.22 23.46
N VAL A 12 -16.45 1.09 23.72
CA VAL A 12 -16.27 0.01 22.75
C VAL A 12 -16.85 -1.27 23.33
N SER A 13 -17.87 -1.81 22.69
CA SER A 13 -18.55 -3.04 23.10
C SER A 13 -18.99 -3.83 21.87
N ASP A 14 -18.80 -5.15 21.87
CA ASP A 14 -19.21 -6.05 20.78
C ASP A 14 -18.70 -5.63 19.39
N GLY A 15 -17.47 -5.10 19.30
CA GLY A 15 -16.88 -4.63 18.04
C GLY A 15 -17.52 -3.37 17.48
N ARG A 16 -18.31 -2.65 18.31
CA ARG A 16 -18.91 -1.36 18.00
C ARG A 16 -18.31 -0.28 18.88
N MET A 17 -18.04 0.88 18.30
CA MET A 17 -17.59 2.07 19.01
C MET A 17 -18.70 3.13 18.98
N ALA A 18 -19.01 3.68 20.15
CA ALA A 18 -19.91 4.81 20.33
C ALA A 18 -19.17 5.94 21.06
N ILE A 19 -19.43 7.18 20.64
CA ILE A 19 -18.83 8.38 21.20
C ILE A 19 -19.93 9.18 21.91
N GLU A 20 -19.70 9.53 23.17
CA GLU A 20 -20.65 10.30 23.95
C GLU A 20 -21.01 11.63 23.25
N GLY A 21 -22.32 11.91 23.18
CA GLY A 21 -22.85 13.10 22.52
C GLY A 21 -23.00 12.98 20.99
N LEU A 22 -22.64 11.85 20.39
CA LEU A 22 -22.85 11.58 18.96
C LEU A 22 -23.80 10.40 18.75
N SER A 23 -24.73 10.54 17.80
CA SER A 23 -25.64 9.45 17.39
C SER A 23 -24.96 8.44 16.47
N THR A 24 -23.90 8.85 15.78
CA THR A 24 -23.13 8.00 14.86
C THR A 24 -22.42 6.89 15.62
N ARG A 25 -22.62 5.65 15.15
CA ARG A 25 -21.92 4.46 15.63
C ARG A 25 -20.93 3.99 14.59
N TYR A 26 -19.87 3.35 15.06
CA TYR A 26 -18.80 2.84 14.22
C TYR A 26 -18.63 1.34 14.47
N VAL A 27 -18.26 0.60 13.42
CA VAL A 27 -18.01 -0.83 13.45
C VAL A 27 -16.71 -1.16 12.74
N GLN A 28 -16.10 -2.29 13.07
CA GLN A 28 -15.01 -2.86 12.27
C GLN A 28 -15.55 -3.99 11.39
N ASP A 29 -15.03 -4.09 10.17
CA ASP A 29 -15.37 -5.15 9.22
C ASP A 29 -14.10 -5.75 8.62
N ALA A 30 -13.67 -6.88 9.18
CA ALA A 30 -12.45 -7.57 8.75
C ALA A 30 -12.55 -8.16 7.33
N ALA A 31 -13.75 -8.27 6.75
CA ALA A 31 -13.92 -8.72 5.37
C ALA A 31 -13.62 -7.60 4.36
N ARG A 32 -13.65 -6.34 4.78
CA ARG A 32 -13.36 -5.20 3.90
C ARG A 32 -11.89 -4.85 3.90
N ARG A 33 -11.42 -4.50 2.71
CA ARG A 33 -10.01 -4.20 2.46
C ARG A 33 -9.82 -2.71 2.31
N PHE A 34 -8.97 -2.18 3.16
CA PHE A 34 -8.46 -0.83 3.04
C PHE A 34 -7.45 -0.79 1.90
N ARG A 35 -7.52 0.23 1.04
CA ARG A 35 -6.65 0.36 -0.13
C ARG A 35 -6.00 1.74 -0.15
N LEU A 36 -4.69 1.78 -0.42
CA LEU A 36 -3.94 3.01 -0.68
C LEU A 36 -3.35 2.96 -2.09
N SER A 37 -3.32 4.13 -2.71
CA SER A 37 -2.49 4.41 -3.89
C SER A 37 -1.48 5.47 -3.49
N ALA A 38 -0.21 5.29 -3.87
CA ALA A 38 0.87 6.18 -3.53
C ALA A 38 1.72 6.51 -4.75
N SER A 39 2.20 7.74 -4.79
CA SER A 39 3.07 8.24 -5.86
C SER A 39 4.22 9.08 -5.29
N GLY A 40 5.15 9.48 -6.14
CA GLY A 40 6.31 10.26 -5.71
C GLY A 40 7.28 9.44 -4.84
N LEU A 41 7.40 8.15 -5.15
CA LEU A 41 8.27 7.23 -4.43
C LEU A 41 9.72 7.73 -4.46
N ARG A 42 10.33 7.88 -3.28
CA ARG A 42 11.73 8.24 -3.13
C ARG A 42 12.43 7.36 -2.10
N PHE A 43 13.61 6.86 -2.45
CA PHE A 43 14.46 6.14 -1.51
C PHE A 43 15.26 7.12 -0.64
N VAL A 44 15.28 6.86 0.66
CA VAL A 44 16.06 7.60 1.65
C VAL A 44 16.87 6.60 2.45
N GLY A 45 18.19 6.68 2.30
CA GLY A 45 19.16 5.94 3.10
C GLY A 45 19.90 6.86 4.06
N GLY A 46 20.38 6.31 5.17
CA GLY A 46 21.18 7.01 6.14
C GLY A 46 21.44 6.18 7.39
N PHE A 47 21.81 6.87 8.47
CA PHE A 47 22.02 6.26 9.76
C PHE A 47 21.17 6.97 10.81
N GLU A 48 20.53 6.21 11.69
CA GLU A 48 19.76 6.74 12.82
C GLU A 48 20.37 6.21 14.12
N SER A 49 20.48 7.08 15.13
CA SER A 49 20.90 6.65 16.46
C SER A 49 19.70 6.09 17.21
N ARG A 50 19.77 4.82 17.61
CA ARG A 50 18.77 4.14 18.43
C ARG A 50 19.48 3.46 19.60
N ASP A 51 19.05 3.78 20.82
CA ASP A 51 19.60 3.20 22.05
C ASP A 51 21.12 3.30 22.15
N GLY A 52 21.70 4.41 21.66
CA GLY A 52 23.14 4.66 21.65
C GLY A 52 23.93 3.88 20.60
N ARG A 53 23.25 3.11 19.72
CA ARG A 53 23.84 2.45 18.55
C ARG A 53 23.47 3.21 17.29
N LEU A 54 24.37 3.19 16.31
CA LEU A 54 24.11 3.75 14.99
C LEU A 54 23.61 2.61 14.10
N ASP A 55 22.34 2.68 13.70
CA ASP A 55 21.72 1.68 12.84
C ASP A 55 21.51 2.26 11.44
N GLU A 56 21.76 1.43 10.42
CA GLU A 56 21.44 1.78 9.04
C GLU A 56 19.91 1.94 8.91
N SER A 57 19.47 3.12 8.46
CA SER A 57 18.06 3.44 8.24
C SER A 57 17.82 3.57 6.74
N ARG A 58 17.14 2.59 6.17
CA ARG A 58 16.67 2.59 4.78
C ARG A 58 15.16 2.62 4.76
N ARG A 59 14.59 3.51 3.96
CA ARG A 59 13.14 3.64 3.80
C ARG A 59 12.77 4.25 2.45
N PHE A 60 11.55 3.98 2.02
CA PHE A 60 10.91 4.77 0.98
C PHE A 60 9.93 5.77 1.58
N LEU A 61 9.83 6.94 0.97
CA LEU A 61 8.81 7.92 1.27
C LEU A 61 7.93 8.10 0.02
N ALA A 62 6.64 8.27 0.23
CA ALA A 62 5.67 8.53 -0.84
C ALA A 62 4.48 9.34 -0.31
N GLU A 63 3.72 9.91 -1.23
CA GLU A 63 2.44 10.57 -0.95
C GLU A 63 1.32 9.64 -1.33
N ALA A 64 0.47 9.29 -0.36
CA ALA A 64 -0.60 8.31 -0.53
C ALA A 64 -1.99 8.93 -0.39
N THR A 65 -2.96 8.31 -1.06
CA THR A 65 -4.39 8.61 -0.95
C THR A 65 -5.17 7.31 -0.73
N VAL A 66 -6.32 7.43 -0.07
CA VAL A 66 -7.26 6.30 0.06
C VAL A 66 -7.94 6.06 -1.27
N VAL A 67 -7.95 4.82 -1.73
CA VAL A 67 -8.66 4.43 -2.95
C VAL A 67 -10.14 4.26 -2.62
N ASP A 68 -11.01 4.94 -3.37
CA ASP A 68 -12.46 4.91 -3.23
C ASP A 68 -12.93 5.27 -1.80
N GLY A 69 -12.57 6.47 -1.32
CA GLY A 69 -13.01 7.00 -0.04
C GLY A 69 -11.98 7.93 0.61
N GLY A 70 -12.13 8.17 1.92
CA GLY A 70 -11.20 8.98 2.70
C GLY A 70 -10.77 8.32 4.01
N LEU A 71 -9.68 8.82 4.59
CA LEU A 71 -9.28 8.51 5.97
C LEU A 71 -9.74 9.66 6.87
N ARG A 72 -10.37 9.35 8.01
CA ARG A 72 -10.96 10.34 8.92
C ARG A 72 -10.67 9.97 10.37
N ARG A 73 -11.02 10.86 11.30
CA ARG A 73 -11.03 10.59 12.73
C ARG A 73 -12.47 10.42 13.20
N ALA A 74 -12.76 9.37 13.96
CA ALA A 74 -14.11 9.18 14.49
C ALA A 74 -14.53 10.40 15.33
N GLY A 75 -15.76 10.86 15.13
CA GLY A 75 -16.34 12.00 15.87
C GLY A 75 -15.76 13.38 15.56
N ARG A 76 -14.92 13.51 14.53
CA ARG A 76 -14.46 14.80 13.99
C ARG A 76 -14.83 14.91 12.50
N GLU A 77 -15.22 16.11 12.09
CA GLU A 77 -15.40 16.42 10.67
C GLU A 77 -14.05 16.71 10.01
N GLY A 78 -13.95 16.40 8.72
CA GLY A 78 -12.73 16.56 7.94
C GLY A 78 -12.22 15.25 7.37
N GLU A 79 -11.89 15.29 6.08
CA GLU A 79 -11.15 14.24 5.41
C GLU A 79 -9.66 14.49 5.61
N ALA A 80 -8.92 13.46 6.00
CA ALA A 80 -7.48 13.53 5.99
C ALA A 80 -7.05 13.52 4.51
N GLY A 81 -6.38 14.60 4.09
CA GLY A 81 -5.88 14.75 2.72
C GLY A 81 -4.77 13.76 2.39
N THR A 82 -3.74 14.20 1.70
CA THR A 82 -2.57 13.35 1.39
C THR A 82 -1.97 12.73 2.65
N ILE A 83 -1.78 11.41 2.61
CA ILE A 83 -1.20 10.61 3.69
C ILE A 83 0.30 10.47 3.43
N ALA A 84 1.13 10.88 4.40
CA ALA A 84 2.56 10.63 4.32
C ALA A 84 2.83 9.12 4.50
N LEU A 85 3.23 8.43 3.43
CA LEU A 85 3.55 7.01 3.45
C LEU A 85 5.06 6.79 3.65
N THR A 86 5.42 5.95 4.61
CA THR A 86 6.78 5.46 4.80
C THR A 86 6.81 3.94 4.67
N LEU A 87 7.65 3.41 3.79
CA LEU A 87 7.91 1.98 3.66
C LEU A 87 9.25 1.64 4.30
N ARG A 88 9.28 0.72 5.26
CA ARG A 88 10.49 0.30 5.97
C ARG A 88 10.71 -1.21 5.82
N PRO A 89 11.97 -1.68 5.80
CA PRO A 89 12.22 -3.10 5.95
C PRO A 89 11.90 -3.51 7.39
N LEU A 90 11.32 -4.70 7.56
CA LEU A 90 11.29 -5.38 8.86
C LEU A 90 12.71 -5.78 9.25
N SER A 91 13.15 -5.36 10.44
CA SER A 91 14.30 -5.98 11.10
C SER A 91 14.00 -7.47 11.25
N GLN A 92 14.85 -8.33 10.66
CA GLN A 92 14.69 -9.80 10.54
C GLN A 92 14.13 -10.48 11.81
N ALA A 93 13.39 -11.60 11.77
CA ALA A 93 12.65 -12.31 10.74
C ALA A 93 11.78 -13.32 11.52
N GLY A 94 10.46 -13.13 11.54
CA GLY A 94 9.58 -14.26 11.83
C GLY A 94 9.61 -15.23 10.65
N GLU A 95 9.33 -16.52 10.87
CA GLU A 95 9.27 -17.53 9.79
C GLU A 95 8.27 -17.19 8.67
N GLN A 96 7.39 -16.21 8.89
CA GLN A 96 6.41 -15.75 7.92
C GLN A 96 6.74 -14.33 7.43
N PRO A 97 6.76 -14.09 6.10
CA PRO A 97 6.89 -12.75 5.54
C PRO A 97 5.61 -11.97 5.83
N ARG A 98 5.53 -11.35 7.01
CA ARG A 98 4.39 -10.49 7.37
C ARG A 98 4.64 -9.10 6.85
N LEU A 99 3.69 -8.57 6.09
CA LEU A 99 3.67 -7.17 5.70
C LEU A 99 2.70 -6.45 6.63
N LEU A 100 3.17 -5.43 7.35
CA LEU A 100 2.36 -4.72 8.35
C LEU A 100 2.05 -3.32 7.88
N LEU A 101 0.88 -2.81 8.25
CA LEU A 101 0.48 -1.43 8.03
C LEU A 101 0.07 -0.80 9.36
N MET A 102 0.58 0.39 9.64
CA MET A 102 0.12 1.26 10.71
C MET A 102 -0.39 2.56 10.11
N LEU A 103 -1.57 2.99 10.53
CA LEU A 103 -2.14 4.29 10.17
C LEU A 103 -2.39 5.10 11.42
N GLY A 104 -2.18 6.41 11.34
CA GLY A 104 -2.48 7.30 12.44
C GLY A 104 -2.52 8.75 11.99
N CYS A 105 -2.74 9.63 12.97
CA CYS A 105 -2.56 11.06 12.80
C CYS A 105 -1.52 11.55 13.81
N ARG A 106 -0.67 12.48 13.39
CA ARG A 106 0.23 13.23 14.27
C ARG A 106 -0.29 14.65 14.37
N ASP A 107 -0.33 15.19 15.57
CA ASP A 107 -0.59 16.61 15.77
C ASP A 107 0.76 17.34 15.66
N GLU A 108 0.99 18.00 14.53
CA GLU A 108 2.22 18.75 14.22
C GLU A 108 1.83 20.19 13.89
N ASP A 109 2.41 21.16 14.60
CA ASP A 109 2.10 22.60 14.46
C ASP A 109 0.61 22.95 14.56
N GLY A 110 -0.15 22.20 15.36
CA GLY A 110 -1.60 22.39 15.52
C GLY A 110 -2.44 21.84 14.37
N ALA A 111 -1.83 21.24 13.35
CA ALA A 111 -2.49 20.52 12.28
C ALA A 111 -2.36 19.00 12.50
N SER A 112 -3.49 18.30 12.43
CA SER A 112 -3.52 16.83 12.51
C SER A 112 -3.16 16.25 11.13
N GLN A 113 -1.93 15.79 10.94
CA GLN A 113 -1.46 15.21 9.68
C GLN A 113 -1.58 13.68 9.68
N PRO A 114 -2.25 13.07 8.68
CA PRO A 114 -2.31 11.62 8.57
C PRO A 114 -0.98 11.03 8.11
N PHE A 115 -0.65 9.86 8.63
CA PHE A 115 0.51 9.09 8.19
C PHE A 115 0.16 7.61 8.05
N ALA A 116 0.90 6.95 7.17
CA ALA A 116 0.92 5.50 7.02
C ALA A 116 2.37 5.01 7.09
N GLU A 117 2.59 3.94 7.86
CA GLU A 117 3.87 3.28 7.95
C GLU A 117 3.68 1.80 7.62
N ALA A 118 4.30 1.36 6.53
CA ALA A 118 4.29 -0.02 6.11
C ALA A 118 5.64 -0.68 6.37
N PHE A 119 5.60 -1.85 6.97
CA PHE A 119 6.76 -2.65 7.27
C PHE A 119 6.79 -3.86 6.35
N LEU A 120 7.78 -3.89 5.46
CA LEU A 120 7.89 -4.85 4.37
C LEU A 120 8.86 -5.97 4.73
N ALA A 121 8.57 -7.17 4.24
CA ALA A 121 9.53 -8.26 4.30
C ALA A 121 10.81 -7.86 3.56
N PRO A 122 12.02 -8.23 4.05
CA PRO A 122 13.28 -7.79 3.45
C PRO A 122 13.39 -8.08 1.95
N ALA A 123 12.88 -9.22 1.49
CA ALA A 123 12.87 -9.58 0.06
C ALA A 123 11.98 -8.64 -0.78
N VAL A 124 10.81 -8.27 -0.27
CA VAL A 124 9.90 -7.32 -0.95
C VAL A 124 10.51 -5.93 -1.00
N PHE A 125 11.14 -5.49 0.11
CA PHE A 125 11.83 -4.21 0.17
C PHE A 125 12.98 -4.13 -0.84
N ALA A 126 13.82 -5.17 -0.90
CA ALA A 126 14.94 -5.24 -1.84
C ALA A 126 14.49 -5.30 -3.30
N ALA A 127 13.39 -6.01 -3.60
CA ALA A 127 12.80 -6.04 -4.94
C ALA A 127 12.30 -4.66 -5.36
N LEU A 128 11.56 -3.96 -4.47
CA LEU A 128 11.12 -2.59 -4.72
C LEU A 128 12.28 -1.62 -4.93
N GLU A 129 13.37 -1.76 -4.16
CA GLU A 129 14.59 -0.96 -4.32
C GLU A 129 15.21 -1.15 -5.70
N ALA A 130 15.39 -2.41 -6.13
CA ALA A 130 15.94 -2.73 -7.43
C ALA A 130 15.06 -2.19 -8.57
N ASP A 131 13.75 -2.40 -8.49
CA ASP A 131 12.81 -1.94 -9.52
C ASP A 131 12.70 -0.41 -9.56
N MET A 132 12.75 0.28 -8.41
CA MET A 132 12.78 1.73 -8.37
C MET A 132 14.06 2.29 -9.02
N LEU A 133 15.23 1.70 -8.73
CA LEU A 133 16.49 2.08 -9.36
C LEU A 133 16.51 1.81 -10.87
N ALA A 134 15.79 0.78 -11.33
CA ALA A 134 15.58 0.50 -12.75
C ALA A 134 14.49 1.37 -13.40
N GLY A 135 13.83 2.27 -12.66
CA GLY A 135 12.73 3.11 -13.15
C GLY A 135 11.39 2.38 -13.32
N LEU A 136 11.30 1.13 -12.85
CA LEU A 136 10.13 0.26 -12.96
C LEU A 136 9.14 0.42 -11.80
N ALA A 137 9.51 1.13 -10.73
CA ALA A 137 8.67 1.40 -9.58
C ALA A 137 8.62 2.89 -9.25
N GLN A 138 7.49 3.54 -9.53
CA GLN A 138 7.25 4.95 -9.23
C GLN A 138 5.92 5.18 -8.51
N ASP A 139 4.91 4.38 -8.86
CA ASP A 139 3.61 4.33 -8.18
C ASP A 139 3.49 3.01 -7.44
N ILE A 140 2.83 3.03 -6.28
CA ILE A 140 2.58 1.87 -5.42
C ILE A 140 1.10 1.78 -5.11
N SER A 141 0.52 0.58 -5.20
CA SER A 141 -0.78 0.27 -4.63
C SER A 141 -0.62 -0.77 -3.52
N LEU A 142 -1.43 -0.66 -2.46
CA LEU A 142 -1.50 -1.69 -1.44
C LEU A 142 -2.94 -1.93 -1.01
N SER A 143 -3.21 -3.17 -0.61
CA SER A 143 -4.45 -3.56 0.07
C SER A 143 -4.14 -4.19 1.41
N ALA A 144 -4.94 -3.88 2.42
CA ALA A 144 -4.73 -4.35 3.78
C ALA A 144 -6.05 -4.67 4.50
N THR A 145 -6.02 -5.71 5.33
CA THR A 145 -7.02 -5.91 6.38
C THR A 145 -6.58 -5.11 7.59
N THR A 146 -7.42 -4.18 8.07
CA THR A 146 -7.04 -3.21 9.11
C THR A 146 -8.05 -3.19 10.25
N SER A 147 -7.64 -2.64 11.39
CA SER A 147 -8.50 -2.32 12.52
C SER A 147 -9.15 -0.94 12.40
N LEU A 148 -9.25 -0.38 11.18
CA LEU A 148 -9.97 0.88 10.95
C LEU A 148 -11.46 0.68 11.18
N TRP A 149 -12.11 1.75 11.60
CA TRP A 149 -13.54 1.79 11.80
C TRP A 149 -14.26 2.29 10.55
N MET A 150 -15.50 1.89 10.36
CA MET A 150 -16.43 2.44 9.38
C MET A 150 -17.73 2.81 10.09
N ARG A 151 -18.55 3.70 9.52
CA ARG A 151 -19.85 4.00 10.11
C ARG A 151 -20.75 2.76 10.03
N GLU A 152 -21.58 2.55 11.05
CA GLU A 152 -22.49 1.40 11.09
C GLU A 152 -23.49 1.42 9.93
N GLU A 153 -23.91 2.61 9.49
CA GLU A 153 -24.80 2.81 8.33
C GLU A 153 -24.18 2.32 7.00
N ASP A 154 -22.85 2.33 6.90
CA ASP A 154 -22.12 1.93 5.69
C ASP A 154 -21.81 0.43 5.64
N ARG A 155 -22.16 -0.33 6.69
CA ARG A 155 -21.87 -1.77 6.78
C ARG A 155 -22.43 -2.57 5.60
N GLY A 156 -23.62 -2.18 5.14
CA GLY A 156 -24.35 -2.86 4.07
C GLY A 156 -23.92 -2.49 2.63
N ARG A 157 -22.98 -1.56 2.46
CA ARG A 157 -22.53 -1.13 1.11
C ARG A 157 -21.92 -2.28 0.31
N THR A 158 -21.96 -2.24 -1.01
CA THR A 158 -21.31 -3.29 -1.81
C THR A 158 -19.77 -3.18 -1.70
N GLN A 159 -19.04 -4.27 -1.92
CA GLN A 159 -17.58 -4.15 -2.10
C GLN A 159 -17.28 -3.33 -3.37
N GLY A 160 -16.35 -2.39 -3.27
CA GLY A 160 -15.96 -1.49 -4.37
C GLY A 160 -16.71 -0.16 -4.40
N GLU A 161 -17.77 0.01 -3.61
CA GLU A 161 -18.37 1.33 -3.41
C GLU A 161 -17.47 2.21 -2.54
N PRO A 162 -17.43 3.54 -2.78
CA PRO A 162 -16.66 4.45 -1.96
C PRO A 162 -17.02 4.35 -0.48
N LEU A 163 -16.01 4.25 0.38
CA LEU A 163 -16.17 4.07 1.82
C LEU A 163 -15.16 4.90 2.61
N ASP A 164 -15.67 5.70 3.55
CA ASP A 164 -14.83 6.41 4.51
C ASP A 164 -14.35 5.48 5.63
N TRP A 165 -13.07 5.58 5.94
CA TRP A 165 -12.41 4.85 7.01
C TRP A 165 -12.06 5.79 8.16
N TYR A 166 -12.19 5.31 9.40
CA TYR A 166 -12.07 6.13 10.59
C TYR A 166 -11.01 5.54 11.53
N LEU A 167 -10.06 6.39 11.91
CA LEU A 167 -9.22 6.15 13.08
C LEU A 167 -10.10 6.20 14.33
N GLY A 168 -9.90 5.21 15.19
CA GLY A 168 -10.54 5.16 16.50
C GLY A 168 -10.06 6.30 17.39
N LEU A 169 -10.72 6.46 18.53
CA LEU A 169 -10.29 7.39 19.57
C LEU A 169 -9.80 6.59 20.80
N ASP A 170 -8.94 7.20 21.60
CA ASP A 170 -8.64 6.69 22.94
C ASP A 170 -9.87 6.76 23.87
N ALA A 171 -9.78 6.14 25.05
CA ALA A 171 -10.89 6.07 26.00
C ALA A 171 -11.40 7.47 26.42
N ASP A 172 -10.50 8.45 26.47
CA ASP A 172 -10.80 9.85 26.83
C ASP A 172 -11.34 10.68 25.66
N GLY A 173 -11.41 10.11 24.44
CA GLY A 173 -11.88 10.75 23.22
C GLY A 173 -11.00 11.88 22.69
N ARG A 174 -9.77 12.01 23.20
CA ARG A 174 -8.89 13.15 22.95
C ARG A 174 -7.98 12.90 21.76
N SER A 175 -7.32 11.74 21.75
CA SER A 175 -6.34 11.38 20.72
C SER A 175 -6.90 10.32 19.77
N ALA A 176 -6.43 10.35 18.53
CA ALA A 176 -6.71 9.28 17.59
C ALA A 176 -5.86 8.07 17.93
N GLN A 177 -6.49 6.90 18.06
CA GLN A 177 -5.77 5.65 18.23
C GLN A 177 -5.25 5.18 16.86
N PRO A 178 -3.94 4.84 16.74
CA PRO A 178 -3.41 4.28 15.51
C PRO A 178 -4.10 2.96 15.15
N ALA A 179 -4.50 2.83 13.89
CA ALA A 179 -5.00 1.58 13.34
C ALA A 179 -3.83 0.71 12.87
N ARG A 180 -3.98 -0.61 13.03
CA ARG A 180 -2.98 -1.59 12.58
C ARG A 180 -3.63 -2.57 11.62
N GLY A 181 -2.84 -3.11 10.72
CA GLY A 181 -3.30 -4.08 9.73
C GLY A 181 -2.20 -4.92 9.15
N PHE A 182 -2.64 -5.90 8.36
CA PHE A 182 -1.78 -6.76 7.56
C PHE A 182 -1.99 -6.38 6.10
N ILE A 183 -0.88 -6.08 5.41
CA ILE A 183 -0.90 -5.85 3.97
C ILE A 183 -1.00 -7.22 3.30
N GLU A 184 -1.95 -7.35 2.40
CA GLU A 184 -2.22 -8.60 1.69
C GLU A 184 -1.70 -8.56 0.27
N THR A 185 -1.81 -7.40 -0.37
CA THR A 185 -1.19 -7.17 -1.68
C THR A 185 -0.43 -5.85 -1.65
N ILE A 186 0.71 -5.85 -2.32
CA ILE A 186 1.48 -4.66 -2.65
C ILE A 186 1.96 -4.83 -4.09
N GLU A 187 1.69 -3.83 -4.91
CA GLU A 187 2.07 -3.81 -6.32
C GLU A 187 2.72 -2.46 -6.62
N TRP A 188 3.66 -2.44 -7.56
CA TRP A 188 4.28 -1.21 -8.03
C TRP A 188 4.44 -1.24 -9.54
N ARG A 189 4.44 -0.06 -10.14
CA ARG A 189 4.49 0.11 -11.58
C ARG A 189 5.31 1.34 -11.99
N PRO A 190 5.79 1.39 -13.24
CA PRO A 190 6.31 2.62 -13.81
C PRO A 190 5.21 3.68 -13.82
N ARG A 191 5.59 4.95 -13.71
CA ARG A 191 4.62 6.04 -13.86
C ARG A 191 4.11 6.05 -15.29
N GLU A 192 2.79 6.06 -15.45
CA GLU A 192 2.20 6.33 -16.76
C GLU A 192 2.61 7.75 -17.16
N LEU A 193 3.48 7.85 -18.17
CA LEU A 193 3.73 9.13 -18.82
C LEU A 193 2.38 9.62 -19.33
N PRO A 194 1.98 10.87 -19.05
CA PRO A 194 0.78 11.42 -19.66
C PRO A 194 0.96 11.28 -21.17
N VAL A 195 0.10 10.46 -21.79
CA VAL A 195 0.02 10.38 -23.24
C VAL A 195 -0.20 11.80 -23.69
N ALA A 196 0.83 12.42 -24.27
CA ALA A 196 0.67 13.69 -24.94
C ALA A 196 -0.44 13.46 -25.95
N ILE A 197 -1.59 14.09 -25.73
CA ILE A 197 -2.67 14.13 -26.69
C ILE A 197 -2.11 14.96 -27.84
N GLU A 198 -1.39 14.30 -28.74
CA GLU A 198 -0.98 14.84 -30.02
C GLU A 198 -2.17 14.68 -30.97
N THR A 199 -3.26 15.41 -30.69
CA THR A 199 -4.27 15.73 -31.71
C THR A 199 -3.96 17.11 -32.28
N ALA A 200 -2.90 17.18 -33.06
CA ALA A 200 -2.87 18.07 -34.21
C ALA A 200 -3.31 17.23 -35.43
N PRO A 201 -4.34 17.63 -36.19
CA PRO A 201 -4.74 16.88 -37.38
C PRO A 201 -3.67 17.05 -38.45
N ILE A 202 -2.93 15.97 -38.74
CA ILE A 202 -2.06 15.89 -39.90
C ILE A 202 -2.98 15.80 -41.15
N PRO A 203 -2.85 16.69 -42.15
CA PRO A 203 -3.54 16.53 -43.41
C PRO A 203 -2.90 15.36 -44.20
N ASP A 204 -3.75 14.48 -44.73
CA ASP A 204 -3.36 13.30 -45.51
C ASP A 204 -2.32 13.60 -46.61
N PRO A 205 -1.24 12.80 -46.71
CA PRO A 205 -0.51 12.64 -47.95
C PRO A 205 -0.77 11.26 -48.59
N VAL A 206 -1.05 11.35 -49.89
CA VAL A 206 -1.28 10.33 -50.93
C VAL A 206 -0.29 9.13 -50.88
N PRO A 207 -0.71 7.89 -51.21
CA PRO A 207 0.13 6.71 -51.10
C PRO A 207 1.09 6.55 -52.30
N ALA A 208 2.33 6.14 -52.01
CA ALA A 208 3.31 5.65 -52.97
C ALA A 208 4.26 4.63 -52.30
N PRO A 209 4.91 3.73 -53.05
CA PRO A 209 4.93 2.29 -52.75
C PRO A 209 6.20 1.75 -52.07
N VAL A 210 5.99 0.64 -51.35
CA VAL A 210 6.87 -0.52 -51.04
C VAL A 210 8.32 -0.24 -50.63
N HIS A 211 8.69 -0.67 -49.41
CA HIS A 211 9.89 -1.47 -49.15
C HIS A 211 9.60 -2.42 -47.97
N GLU A 212 9.57 -3.72 -48.27
CA GLU A 212 9.73 -4.77 -47.26
C GLU A 212 11.14 -4.64 -46.72
N THR A 213 11.25 -4.38 -45.42
CA THR A 213 12.51 -4.49 -44.68
C THR A 213 12.24 -5.53 -43.60
N GLU A 214 12.86 -6.70 -43.77
CA GLU A 214 13.01 -7.71 -42.72
C GLU A 214 13.72 -7.05 -41.54
N ASP A 215 12.95 -6.63 -40.53
CA ASP A 215 13.50 -6.33 -39.22
C ASP A 215 13.70 -7.65 -38.46
N ASP A 216 14.95 -8.10 -38.48
CA ASP A 216 15.55 -9.06 -37.57
C ASP A 216 15.49 -8.49 -36.15
N TRP A 217 14.34 -8.69 -35.47
CA TRP A 217 14.15 -8.30 -34.08
C TRP A 217 14.95 -9.24 -33.17
N PRO A 218 15.84 -8.74 -32.29
CA PRO A 218 16.50 -9.60 -31.32
C PRO A 218 15.46 -10.19 -30.37
N GLU A 219 15.49 -11.52 -30.19
CA GLU A 219 14.65 -12.30 -29.26
C GLU A 219 14.49 -11.53 -27.93
N THR A 220 13.28 -11.05 -27.66
CA THR A 220 13.01 -10.19 -26.51
C THR A 220 13.09 -11.00 -25.21
N ALA A 221 13.60 -10.38 -24.13
CA ALA A 221 13.82 -11.00 -22.82
C ALA A 221 12.58 -11.72 -22.23
N ALA A 222 11.38 -11.39 -22.71
CA ALA A 222 10.12 -12.07 -22.38
C ALA A 222 10.10 -13.54 -22.84
N GLU A 223 10.66 -13.89 -23.99
CA GLU A 223 10.76 -15.29 -24.45
C GLU A 223 11.82 -16.07 -23.68
N GLN A 224 12.89 -15.41 -23.23
CA GLN A 224 13.91 -16.01 -22.36
C GLN A 224 13.34 -16.32 -20.96
N LEU A 225 12.52 -15.43 -20.39
CA LEU A 225 11.81 -15.67 -19.13
C LEU A 225 10.79 -16.82 -19.24
N GLY A 226 10.09 -16.93 -20.37
CA GLY A 226 9.21 -18.05 -20.67
C GLY A 226 9.94 -19.40 -20.74
N LYS A 227 11.09 -19.44 -21.41
CA LYS A 227 11.96 -20.63 -21.49
C LYS A 227 12.56 -21.03 -20.12
N ILE A 228 12.90 -20.06 -19.26
CA ILE A 228 13.41 -20.31 -17.90
C ILE A 228 12.34 -20.91 -16.99
N ASN A 229 11.10 -20.40 -17.04
CA ASN A 229 10.01 -20.94 -16.24
C ASN A 229 9.66 -22.39 -16.63
N TRP A 230 9.80 -22.73 -17.92
CA TRP A 230 9.57 -24.08 -18.42
C TRP A 230 10.69 -25.06 -18.05
N SER A 231 11.96 -24.65 -18.17
CA SER A 231 13.10 -25.50 -17.80
C SER A 231 13.14 -25.77 -16.29
N PHE A 232 12.74 -24.80 -15.47
CA PHE A 232 12.66 -24.96 -14.01
C PHE A 232 11.57 -25.96 -13.59
N ARG A 233 10.40 -25.94 -14.27
CA ARG A 233 9.36 -26.96 -14.07
C ARG A 233 9.86 -28.36 -14.41
N LEU A 234 10.60 -28.53 -15.51
CA LEU A 234 11.15 -29.83 -15.89
C LEU A 234 12.21 -30.32 -14.88
N LEU A 235 13.06 -29.43 -14.37
CA LEU A 235 14.05 -29.73 -13.34
C LEU A 235 13.38 -30.22 -12.04
N LEU A 236 12.35 -29.51 -11.57
CA LEU A 236 11.57 -29.90 -10.38
C LEU A 236 10.90 -31.27 -10.56
N LEU A 237 10.36 -31.54 -11.74
CA LEU A 237 9.71 -32.82 -12.06
C LEU A 237 10.72 -33.97 -12.07
N MET A 238 11.92 -33.74 -12.61
CA MET A 238 13.01 -34.74 -12.60
C MET A 238 13.53 -35.00 -11.18
N LEU A 239 13.69 -33.95 -10.36
CA LEU A 239 14.09 -34.08 -8.96
C LEU A 239 13.07 -34.87 -8.15
N ALA A 240 11.77 -34.58 -8.33
CA ALA A 240 10.69 -35.31 -7.69
C ALA A 240 10.72 -36.79 -8.08
N PHE A 241 10.95 -37.10 -9.36
CA PHE A 241 11.03 -38.48 -9.83
C PHE A 241 12.25 -39.21 -9.23
N LEU A 242 13.40 -38.55 -9.12
CA LEU A 242 14.60 -39.12 -8.53
C LEU A 242 14.41 -39.41 -7.04
N LEU A 243 13.74 -38.51 -6.31
CA LEU A 243 13.39 -38.71 -4.90
C LEU A 243 12.43 -39.90 -4.71
N ILE A 244 11.47 -40.08 -5.63
CA ILE A 244 10.57 -41.25 -5.61
C ILE A 244 11.36 -42.54 -5.83
N ILE A 245 12.29 -42.57 -6.79
CA ILE A 245 13.13 -43.75 -7.04
C ILE A 245 14.00 -44.08 -5.82
N VAL A 246 14.60 -43.07 -5.19
CA VAL A 246 15.42 -43.27 -3.97
C VAL A 246 14.55 -43.75 -2.81
N ALA A 247 13.32 -43.26 -2.67
CA ALA A 247 12.39 -43.69 -1.62
C ALA A 247 11.82 -45.11 -1.85
N MET A 248 11.85 -45.61 -3.08
CA MET A 248 11.39 -46.97 -3.44
C MET A 248 12.48 -48.04 -3.34
N LYS A 249 13.71 -47.67 -2.98
CA LYS A 249 14.84 -48.58 -2.81
C LYS A 249 15.22 -48.74 -1.34
#